data_AF-A0A969URL1-F1
#
_entry.id   AF-A0A969URL1-F1
#
_cell.length_a   1.000
_cell.length_b   1.000
_cell.length_c   1.000
_cell.angle_alpha   90.00
_cell.angle_beta   90.00
_cell.angle_gamma   90.00
#
_symmetry.space_group_name_H-M   'P 1'
#
loop_
_entity.id
_entity.type
_entity.pdbx_description
1 polymer ?
#
loop_
_entity_poly.entity_id
_entity_poly.type
_entity_poly.pdbx_seq_one_letter_code
_entity_poly.pdbx_strand_id
1 'polypeptide(L)' 'MEPQKPKRKGRDQLYGELKKPTMIALTPTGVEKLDELAAAFFLSRSEFIERIDRGMLSVQGIE' A
#
# COMPACT_ATOMS: atom_id res chain seq x y z
N MET A 1 25.85 1.63 -23.93
CA MET A 1 24.55 1.77 -23.25
C MET A 1 24.23 0.41 -22.65
N GLU A 2 24.25 0.29 -21.32
CA GLU A 2 23.86 -0.96 -20.67
C GLU A 2 22.35 -1.21 -20.89
N PRO A 3 21.92 -2.47 -21.12
CA PRO A 3 20.51 -2.77 -21.29
C PRO A 3 19.77 -2.55 -19.96
N GLN A 4 18.86 -1.57 -19.94
CA GLN A 4 17.95 -1.36 -18.82
C GLN A 4 17.07 -2.61 -18.67
N LYS A 5 17.26 -3.35 -17.56
CA LYS A 5 16.40 -4.48 -17.19
C LYS A 5 14.94 -3.98 -17.16
N PRO A 6 13.99 -4.67 -17.80
CA PRO A 6 12.60 -4.24 -17.79
C PRO A 6 12.14 -4.13 -16.33
N LYS A 7 11.56 -2.97 -15.95
CA LYS A 7 10.92 -2.78 -14.63
C LYS A 7 9.97 -3.95 -14.43
N ARG A 8 10.31 -4.87 -13.54
CA ARG A 8 9.48 -6.04 -13.23
C ARG A 8 8.12 -5.52 -12.75
N LYS A 9 7.08 -5.68 -13.57
CA LYS A 9 5.70 -5.34 -13.21
C LYS A 9 5.39 -6.00 -11.86
N GLY A 10 5.00 -5.20 -10.86
CA GLY A 10 4.65 -5.68 -9.52
C GLY A 10 5.76 -5.62 -8.47
N ARG A 11 6.97 -5.15 -8.79
CA ARG A 11 7.97 -4.82 -7.77
C ARG A 11 7.68 -3.46 -7.17
N ASP A 12 7.46 -3.45 -5.87
CA ASP A 12 7.38 -2.21 -5.13
C ASP A 12 8.71 -1.45 -5.27
N GLN A 13 8.63 -0.20 -5.72
CA GLN A 13 9.82 0.61 -6.00
C GLN A 13 10.48 1.12 -4.72
N LEU A 14 9.76 1.12 -3.60
CA LEU A 14 10.19 1.66 -2.32
C LEU A 14 10.78 0.56 -1.42
N TYR A 15 10.18 -0.64 -1.41
CA TYR A 15 10.59 -1.73 -0.52
C TYR A 15 11.41 -2.82 -1.22
N GLY A 16 11.47 -2.81 -2.56
CA GLY A 16 12.26 -3.77 -3.33
C GLY A 16 11.68 -5.20 -3.33
N GLU A 17 10.48 -5.38 -2.80
CA GLU A 17 9.74 -6.64 -2.73
C GLU A 17 8.68 -6.72 -3.82
N LEU A 18 8.24 -7.94 -4.17
CA LEU A 18 7.08 -8.13 -5.05
C LEU A 18 5.81 -8.17 -4.20
N LYS A 19 4.82 -7.35 -4.53
CA LYS A 19 3.52 -7.43 -3.86
C LYS A 19 2.86 -8.78 -4.16
N LYS A 20 2.38 -9.46 -3.12
CA LYS A 20 1.58 -10.68 -3.26
C LYS A 20 0.09 -10.30 -3.29
N PRO A 21 -0.73 -10.87 -4.19
CA PRO A 21 -2.17 -10.69 -4.13
C PRO A 21 -2.72 -11.24 -2.81
N THR A 22 -3.37 -10.37 -2.03
CA THR A 22 -3.97 -10.68 -0.74
C THR A 22 -5.41 -10.21 -0.73
N MET A 23 -6.32 -11.06 -0.29
CA MET A 23 -7.75 -10.73 -0.15
C MET A 23 -8.04 -10.37 1.32
N ILE A 24 -8.71 -9.25 1.53
CA ILE A 24 -9.16 -8.81 2.85
C ILE A 24 -10.67 -8.53 2.74
N ALA A 25 -11.47 -9.19 3.58
CA ALA A 25 -12.90 -8.92 3.66
C ALA A 25 -13.15 -7.70 4.55
N LEU A 26 -13.89 -6.72 4.03
CA LEU A 26 -14.28 -5.49 4.72
C LEU A 26 -15.74 -5.19 4.41
N THR A 27 -16.40 -4.44 5.29
CA THR A 27 -17.72 -3.89 4.97
C THR A 27 -17.59 -2.82 3.87
N PRO A 28 -18.64 -2.54 3.08
CA PRO A 28 -18.60 -1.49 2.06
C PRO A 28 -18.15 -0.13 2.63
N THR A 29 -18.71 0.26 3.77
CA THR A 29 -18.32 1.50 4.48
C THR A 29 -16.86 1.48 4.93
N GLY A 30 -16.33 0.32 5.33
CA GLY A 30 -14.92 0.18 5.70
C GLY A 30 -13.99 0.38 4.50
N VAL A 31 -14.39 -0.11 3.32
CA VAL A 31 -13.66 0.09 2.06
C VAL A 31 -13.62 1.57 1.67
N GLU A 32 -14.77 2.24 1.71
CA GLU A 32 -14.90 3.66 1.36
C GLU A 32 -14.03 4.55 2.26
N LYS A 33 -14.12 4.37 3.58
CA LYS A 33 -13.29 5.11 4.54
C LYS A 33 -11.80 4.88 4.31
N LEU A 34 -11.40 3.65 3.98
CA LEU A 34 -10.01 3.34 3.71
C LEU A 34 -9.50 4.02 2.43
N ASP A 35 -10.34 4.14 1.40
CA ASP A 35 -10.03 4.89 0.19
C ASP A 35 -9.92 6.39 0.46
N GLU A 36 -10.84 6.97 1.23
CA GLU A 36 -10.79 8.38 1.64
C GLU A 36 -9.49 8.70 2.40
N LEU A 37 -9.13 7.85 3.36
CA LEU A 37 -7.88 7.99 4.11
C LEU A 37 -6.68 7.88 3.17
N ALA A 38 -6.60 6.86 2.31
CA ALA A 38 -5.50 6.69 1.38
C ALA A 38 -5.36 7.90 0.43
N ALA A 39 -6.49 8.43 -0.06
CA ALA A 39 -6.53 9.61 -0.92
C ALA A 39 -6.00 10.87 -0.22
N ALA A 40 -6.27 11.04 1.09
CA ALA A 40 -5.74 12.16 1.86
C ALA A 40 -4.20 12.17 1.94
N PHE A 41 -3.54 11.00 1.78
CA PHE A 41 -2.09 10.88 1.69
C PHE A 41 -1.56 10.80 0.26
N PHE A 42 -2.42 10.95 -0.76
CA PHE A 42 -2.09 10.74 -2.17
C PHE A 42 -1.55 9.34 -2.47
N LEU A 43 -2.08 8.32 -1.79
CA LEU A 43 -1.66 6.93 -1.91
C LEU A 43 -2.77 6.05 -2.48
N SER A 44 -2.37 4.93 -3.08
CA SER A 44 -3.31 3.83 -3.32
C SER A 44 -3.66 3.16 -2.00
N ARG A 45 -4.85 2.53 -1.91
CA ARG A 45 -5.26 1.71 -0.77
C ARG A 45 -4.19 0.71 -0.32
N SER A 46 -3.59 -0.02 -1.27
CA SER A 46 -2.55 -1.01 -0.97
C SER A 46 -1.27 -0.39 -0.42
N GLU A 47 -0.92 0.81 -0.88
CA GLU A 47 0.28 1.51 -0.41
C GLU A 47 0.06 2.15 0.96
N PHE A 48 -1.15 2.65 1.21
CA PHE A 48 -1.55 3.15 2.51
C PHE A 48 -1.45 2.04 3.58
N ILE A 49 -1.96 0.83 3.28
CA ILE A 49 -1.84 -0.33 4.18
C ILE A 49 -0.37 -0.71 4.43
N GLU A 50 0.46 -0.77 3.39
CA GLU A 50 1.90 -1.07 3.53
C GLU A 50 2.62 -0.06 4.43
N ARG A 51 2.30 1.23 4.30
CA ARG A 51 2.91 2.27 5.12
C ARG A 51 2.45 2.24 6.57
N ILE A 52 1.22 1.80 6.84
CA ILE A 52 0.76 1.52 8.20
C ILE A 52 1.56 0.37 8.82
N ASP A 53 1.64 -0.76 8.12
CA ASP A 53 2.38 -1.95 8.58
C ASP A 53 3.86 -1.64 8.87
N ARG A 54 4.48 -0.84 8.00
CA ARG A 54 5.89 -0.45 8.12
C ARG A 54 6.13 0.69 9.12
N GLY A 55 5.12 1.13 9.85
CA GLY A 55 5.21 2.20 10.86
C GLY A 55 5.48 3.60 10.28
N MET A 56 5.30 3.79 8.97
CA MET A 56 5.43 5.08 8.30
C MET A 56 4.18 5.95 8.48
N LEU A 57 3.04 5.34 8.76
CA LEU A 57 1.80 6.00 9.16
C LEU A 57 1.35 5.42 10.50
N SER A 58 1.07 6.29 11.47
CA SER A 58 0.63 5.88 12.80
C SER A 58 -0.85 5.51 12.79
N VAL A 59 -1.16 4.34 13.36
CA VAL A 59 -2.53 3.97 13.74
C VAL A 59 -2.79 4.55 15.13
N GLN A 60 -3.81 5.40 15.26
CA GLN A 60 -4.21 5.90 16.57
C GLN A 60 -4.89 4.76 17.35
N GLY A 61 -4.44 4.51 18.58
CA GLY A 61 -5.10 3.57 19.51
C GLY A 61 -4.47 2.18 19.63
N ILE A 62 -3.22 1.99 19.20
CA ILE A 62 -2.41 0.84 19.62
C ILE A 62 -1.59 1.30 20.83
N GLU A 63 -2.01 0.89 22.03
CA GLU A 63 -1.21 0.98 23.28
C GLU A 63 -0.27 -0.22 23.40
#